data_AF-A0A0F9GP36-F1
#
_entry.id   AF-A0A0F9GP36-F1
#
_cell.length_a   1.000
_cell.length_b   1.000
_cell.length_c   1.000
_cell.angle_alpha   90.00
_cell.angle_beta   90.00
_cell.angle_gamma   90.00
#
_symmetry.space_group_name_H-M   'P 1'
#
loop_
_entity.id
_entity.type
_entity.pdbx_description
1 polymer ?
#
loop_
_entity_poly.entity_id
_entity_poly.type
_entity_poly.pdbx_seq_one_letter_code
_entity_poly.pdbx_strand_id
1 'polypeptide(L)'
;LEPGQGPVLVTGASGGVGSVATAILAQLGHEVAAVTGRPDNADHLKELGAQQIVDRAELAETVKRPLESENWAGCIDAVGGAMLARVLGQMKYGASVAAVGLAGGAALPATVVPFLLRGVNLLGIDSVMQPYDNRKRAWERIARDLPMDKLEAMIQPATLSDLPQLGADILKGQVKGRVLVDVNG
;
A
#
# COMPACT_ATOMS: atom_id res chain seq x y z
N LEU A 1 7.76 -8.16 12.18
CA LEU A 1 6.65 -8.69 11.38
C LEU A 1 7.12 -9.99 10.76
N GLU A 2 6.47 -11.09 11.12
CA GLU A 2 6.73 -12.43 10.60
C GLU A 2 5.44 -13.02 10.02
N PRO A 3 5.52 -13.92 9.02
CA PRO A 3 4.36 -14.69 8.55
C PRO A 3 3.63 -15.39 9.70
N GLY A 4 2.30 -15.49 9.61
CA GLY A 4 1.46 -16.10 10.65
C GLY A 4 1.03 -15.19 11.80
N GLN A 5 1.53 -13.94 11.88
CA GLN A 5 1.11 -12.96 12.89
C GLN A 5 -0.26 -12.31 12.61
N GLY A 6 -0.89 -12.66 11.49
CA GLY A 6 -2.17 -12.13 10.99
C GLY A 6 -2.01 -11.29 9.72
N PRO A 7 -3.11 -10.72 9.20
CA PRO A 7 -3.12 -10.03 7.93
C PRO A 7 -2.34 -8.72 7.97
N VAL A 8 -1.63 -8.45 6.89
CA VAL A 8 -0.92 -7.19 6.59
C VAL A 8 -1.80 -6.38 5.65
N LEU A 9 -2.17 -5.17 6.06
CA LEU A 9 -3.03 -4.28 5.29
C LEU A 9 -2.21 -3.55 4.22
N VAL A 10 -2.75 -3.45 3.00
CA VAL A 10 -2.18 -2.64 1.92
C VAL A 10 -3.24 -1.66 1.45
N THR A 11 -3.05 -0.37 1.71
CA THR A 11 -3.99 0.66 1.26
C THR A 11 -3.70 1.09 -0.18
N GLY A 12 -4.73 1.53 -0.90
CA GLY A 12 -4.57 1.94 -2.30
C GLY A 12 -4.02 0.80 -3.18
N ALA A 13 -4.42 -0.44 -2.90
CA ALA A 13 -3.76 -1.64 -3.39
C ALA A 13 -3.72 -1.76 -4.93
N SER A 14 -4.70 -1.15 -5.62
CA SER A 14 -4.74 -1.14 -7.09
C SER A 14 -3.79 -0.15 -7.75
N GLY A 15 -3.14 0.73 -6.99
CA GLY A 15 -2.17 1.70 -7.50
C GLY A 15 -0.75 1.13 -7.53
N GLY A 16 0.21 1.90 -8.08
CA GLY A 16 1.57 1.40 -8.33
C GLY A 16 2.32 0.90 -7.10
N VAL A 17 2.26 1.61 -5.96
CA VAL A 17 2.88 1.15 -4.70
C VAL A 17 2.15 -0.08 -4.18
N GLY A 18 0.81 -0.01 -4.11
CA GLY A 18 -0.02 -1.06 -3.53
C GLY A 18 0.08 -2.40 -4.28
N SER A 19 0.18 -2.38 -5.60
CA SER A 19 0.27 -3.60 -6.41
C SER A 19 1.59 -4.33 -6.17
N VAL A 20 2.71 -3.60 -6.12
CA VAL A 20 4.03 -4.17 -5.81
C VAL A 20 4.10 -4.65 -4.36
N ALA A 21 3.57 -3.87 -3.41
CA ALA A 21 3.52 -4.23 -2.01
C ALA A 21 2.73 -5.53 -1.77
N THR A 22 1.57 -5.66 -2.42
CA THR A 22 0.73 -6.86 -2.38
C THR A 22 1.51 -8.09 -2.87
N ALA A 23 2.14 -7.99 -4.05
CA ALA A 23 2.88 -9.10 -4.63
C ALA A 23 4.08 -9.54 -3.77
N ILE A 24 4.88 -8.57 -3.26
CA ILE A 24 6.05 -8.89 -2.43
C ILE A 24 5.62 -9.51 -1.10
N LEU A 25 4.61 -8.95 -0.42
CA LEU A 25 4.15 -9.49 0.86
C LEU A 25 3.61 -10.91 0.71
N ALA A 26 2.82 -11.17 -0.35
CA ALA A 26 2.31 -12.50 -0.65
C ALA A 26 3.45 -13.48 -0.97
N GLN A 27 4.44 -13.08 -1.77
CA GLN A 27 5.62 -13.89 -2.07
C GLN A 27 6.44 -14.25 -0.82
N LEU A 28 6.46 -13.35 0.18
CA LEU A 28 7.11 -13.58 1.47
C LEU A 28 6.24 -14.38 2.46
N GLY A 29 5.06 -14.85 2.05
CA GLY A 29 4.19 -15.72 2.85
C GLY A 29 3.27 -14.98 3.82
N HIS A 30 3.11 -13.66 3.69
CA HIS A 30 2.14 -12.93 4.49
C HIS A 30 0.72 -13.08 3.95
N GLU A 31 -0.26 -13.10 4.85
CA GLU A 31 -1.66 -12.87 4.49
C GLU A 31 -1.84 -11.36 4.22
N VAL A 32 -2.32 -11.00 3.04
CA VAL A 32 -2.48 -9.62 2.57
C VAL A 32 -3.96 -9.27 2.48
N ALA A 33 -4.35 -8.19 3.16
CA ALA A 33 -5.64 -7.54 3.04
C ALA A 33 -5.50 -6.28 2.17
N ALA A 34 -6.03 -6.32 0.96
CA ALA A 34 -5.89 -5.28 -0.04
C ALA A 34 -7.09 -4.31 -0.03
N VAL A 35 -6.86 -3.04 0.31
CA VAL A 35 -7.89 -2.01 0.30
C VAL A 35 -8.00 -1.40 -1.10
N THR A 36 -9.21 -1.39 -1.67
CA THR A 36 -9.49 -0.75 -2.95
C THR A 36 -10.82 -0.02 -2.94
N GLY A 37 -10.88 1.13 -3.63
CA GLY A 37 -12.13 1.83 -3.94
C GLY A 37 -12.72 1.43 -5.29
N ARG A 38 -12.12 0.44 -5.97
CA ARG A 38 -12.51 -0.08 -7.28
C ARG A 38 -12.78 -1.59 -7.14
N PRO A 39 -14.03 -2.01 -6.88
CA PRO A 39 -14.38 -3.42 -6.70
C PRO A 39 -14.00 -4.29 -7.89
N ASP A 40 -14.06 -3.75 -9.11
CA ASP A 40 -13.67 -4.45 -10.36
C ASP A 40 -12.18 -4.85 -10.40
N ASN A 41 -11.34 -4.30 -9.50
CA ASN A 41 -9.95 -4.70 -9.36
C ASN A 41 -9.73 -5.88 -8.40
N ALA A 42 -10.78 -6.40 -7.75
CA ALA A 42 -10.66 -7.46 -6.75
C ALA A 42 -9.94 -8.69 -7.29
N ASP A 43 -10.31 -9.17 -8.48
CA ASP A 43 -9.70 -10.38 -9.06
C ASP A 43 -8.23 -10.16 -9.42
N HIS A 44 -7.90 -9.00 -9.97
CA HIS A 44 -6.50 -8.62 -10.21
C HIS A 44 -5.68 -8.57 -8.90
N LEU A 45 -6.25 -8.04 -7.81
CA LEU A 45 -5.57 -8.02 -6.51
C LEU A 45 -5.35 -9.44 -5.96
N LYS A 46 -6.31 -10.35 -6.15
CA LYS A 46 -6.14 -11.77 -5.80
C LYS A 46 -5.08 -12.44 -6.65
N GLU A 47 -5.01 -12.13 -7.96
CA GLU A 47 -3.95 -12.61 -8.84
C GLU A 47 -2.56 -12.16 -8.36
N LEU A 48 -2.44 -10.95 -7.81
CA LEU A 48 -1.22 -10.46 -7.17
C LEU A 48 -0.93 -11.11 -5.81
N GLY A 49 -1.86 -11.88 -5.25
CA GLY A 49 -1.69 -12.62 -4.01
C GLY A 49 -2.40 -12.01 -2.80
N ALA A 50 -3.38 -11.12 -2.97
CA ALA A 50 -4.25 -10.72 -1.87
C ALA A 50 -5.19 -11.86 -1.45
N GLN A 51 -5.29 -12.16 -0.15
CA GLN A 51 -6.23 -13.15 0.40
C GLN A 51 -7.55 -12.51 0.83
N GLN A 52 -7.52 -11.22 1.17
CA GLN A 52 -8.71 -10.46 1.57
C GLN A 52 -8.80 -9.17 0.75
N ILE A 53 -10.02 -8.81 0.36
CA ILE A 53 -10.32 -7.51 -0.26
C ILE A 53 -11.13 -6.70 0.74
N VAL A 54 -10.68 -5.49 1.01
CA VAL A 54 -11.34 -4.54 1.92
C VAL A 54 -11.87 -3.37 1.11
N ASP A 55 -13.15 -3.02 1.26
CA ASP A 55 -13.69 -1.85 0.59
C ASP A 55 -13.09 -0.58 1.22
N ARG A 56 -12.64 0.36 0.38
CA ARG A 56 -12.20 1.69 0.84
C ARG A 56 -13.22 2.35 1.77
N ALA A 57 -14.51 2.22 1.50
CA ALA A 57 -15.58 2.83 2.31
C ALA A 57 -15.56 2.35 3.76
N GLU A 58 -15.10 1.11 4.01
CA GLU A 58 -14.97 0.58 5.37
C GLU A 58 -13.89 1.27 6.18
N LEU A 59 -12.95 2.01 5.57
CA LEU A 59 -11.83 2.66 6.24
C LEU A 59 -11.69 4.16 5.93
N ALA A 60 -12.54 4.72 5.07
CA ALA A 60 -12.37 6.07 4.51
C ALA A 60 -12.53 7.21 5.54
N GLU A 61 -13.29 6.98 6.61
CA GLU A 61 -13.64 8.00 7.61
C GLU A 61 -13.10 7.65 8.99
N THR A 62 -12.75 8.66 9.79
CA THR A 62 -12.41 8.49 11.21
C THR A 62 -13.63 8.15 12.05
N VAL A 63 -13.42 7.44 13.17
CA VAL A 63 -14.47 7.17 14.16
C VAL A 63 -14.15 7.86 15.49
N LYS A 64 -15.16 8.04 16.36
CA LYS A 64 -14.99 8.66 17.68
C LYS A 64 -14.11 7.83 18.63
N ARG A 65 -14.11 6.50 18.46
CA ARG A 65 -13.34 5.60 19.31
C ARG A 65 -11.86 5.68 18.95
N PRO A 66 -10.95 5.93 19.91
CA PRO A 66 -9.53 5.98 19.62
C PRO A 66 -8.90 4.58 19.40
N LEU A 67 -9.58 3.52 19.83
CA LEU A 67 -9.22 2.11 19.59
C LEU A 67 -10.43 1.31 19.13
N GLU A 68 -10.22 0.59 18.03
CA GLU A 68 -11.08 -0.44 17.49
C GLU A 68 -10.46 -1.82 17.77
N SER A 69 -11.07 -2.90 17.27
CA SER A 69 -10.52 -4.25 17.40
C SER A 69 -9.15 -4.36 16.71
N GLU A 70 -8.29 -5.23 17.24
CA GLU A 70 -6.95 -5.48 16.70
C GLU A 70 -7.02 -6.42 15.49
N ASN A 71 -6.82 -5.87 14.30
CA ASN A 71 -7.01 -6.59 13.03
C ASN A 71 -5.67 -6.82 12.32
N TRP A 72 -4.80 -5.81 12.27
CA TRP A 72 -3.67 -5.77 11.33
C TRP A 72 -2.31 -6.00 12.01
N ALA A 73 -1.54 -6.96 11.51
CA ALA A 73 -0.19 -7.25 11.99
C ALA A 73 0.85 -6.23 11.48
N GLY A 74 0.53 -5.55 10.38
CA GLY A 74 1.31 -4.48 9.78
C GLY A 74 0.50 -3.77 8.70
N CYS A 75 0.96 -2.60 8.25
CA CYS A 75 0.32 -1.90 7.14
C CYS A 75 1.36 -1.21 6.24
N ILE A 76 1.15 -1.28 4.93
CA ILE A 76 1.80 -0.41 3.94
C ILE A 76 0.73 0.58 3.44
N ASP A 77 0.89 1.85 3.80
CA ASP A 77 -0.10 2.88 3.52
C ASP A 77 0.35 3.81 2.37
N ALA A 78 -0.34 3.71 1.23
CA ALA A 78 -0.16 4.59 0.08
C ALA A 78 -1.20 5.72 0.01
N VAL A 79 -2.07 5.85 1.02
CA VAL A 79 -3.24 6.75 0.98
C VAL A 79 -3.09 7.92 1.95
N GLY A 80 -2.67 7.69 3.19
CA GLY A 80 -2.62 8.75 4.21
C GLY A 80 -4.01 9.18 4.70
N GLY A 81 -4.12 10.43 5.14
CA GLY A 81 -5.40 11.06 5.45
C GLY A 81 -6.17 10.44 6.63
N ALA A 82 -7.50 10.56 6.56
CA ALA A 82 -8.44 9.97 7.52
C ALA A 82 -8.36 8.42 7.56
N MET A 83 -8.04 7.79 6.43
CA MET A 83 -7.86 6.34 6.37
C MET A 83 -6.70 5.89 7.24
N LEU A 84 -5.53 6.53 7.10
CA LEU A 84 -4.37 6.23 7.94
C LEU A 84 -4.70 6.43 9.43
N ALA A 85 -5.38 7.54 9.77
CA ALA A 85 -5.80 7.82 11.15
C ALA A 85 -6.69 6.70 11.72
N ARG A 86 -7.61 6.16 10.91
CA ARG A 86 -8.46 5.03 11.31
C ARG A 86 -7.69 3.72 11.43
N VAL A 87 -6.82 3.42 10.47
CA VAL A 87 -6.01 2.19 10.47
C VAL A 87 -5.14 2.08 11.72
N LEU A 88 -4.58 3.20 12.21
CA LEU A 88 -3.79 3.23 13.46
C LEU A 88 -4.57 2.66 14.66
N GLY A 89 -5.88 2.92 14.75
CA GLY A 89 -6.76 2.40 15.82
C GLY A 89 -7.08 0.91 15.72
N GLN A 90 -6.74 0.25 14.60
CA GLN A 90 -7.00 -1.16 14.30
C GLN A 90 -5.74 -2.03 14.29
N MET A 91 -4.56 -1.43 14.46
CA MET A 91 -3.30 -2.16 14.51
C MET A 91 -3.25 -3.07 15.74
N LYS A 92 -2.70 -4.28 15.56
CA LYS A 92 -2.36 -5.19 16.66
C LYS A 92 -1.30 -4.57 17.58
N TYR A 93 -1.25 -5.05 18.82
CA TYR A 93 -0.20 -4.65 19.77
C TYR A 93 1.20 -4.82 19.17
N GLY A 94 2.02 -3.76 19.25
CA GLY A 94 3.39 -3.70 18.74
C GLY A 94 3.52 -3.63 17.20
N ALA A 95 2.41 -3.60 16.46
CA ALA A 95 2.43 -3.55 15.01
C ALA A 95 2.88 -2.18 14.48
N SER A 96 3.26 -2.14 13.21
CA SER A 96 3.79 -0.93 12.57
C SER A 96 3.09 -0.62 11.26
N VAL A 97 2.99 0.68 10.95
CA VAL A 97 2.50 1.20 9.68
C VAL A 97 3.64 1.90 8.95
N ALA A 98 3.91 1.52 7.70
CA ALA A 98 4.81 2.22 6.81
C ALA A 98 4.00 3.25 5.99
N ALA A 99 4.19 4.54 6.27
CA ALA A 99 3.52 5.64 5.59
C ALA A 99 4.32 6.05 4.34
N VAL A 100 3.73 5.85 3.17
CA VAL A 100 4.38 6.03 1.85
C VAL A 100 3.69 7.12 1.02
N GLY A 101 2.36 7.20 1.07
CA GLY A 101 1.59 8.06 0.16
C GLY A 101 0.61 8.99 0.86
N LEU A 102 0.09 9.94 0.08
CA LEU A 102 -0.82 11.00 0.54
C LEU A 102 -2.00 11.22 -0.42
N ALA A 103 -2.35 10.21 -1.23
CA ALA A 103 -3.42 10.29 -2.21
C ALA A 103 -4.80 10.60 -1.61
N GLY A 104 -5.02 10.24 -0.34
CA GLY A 104 -6.21 10.56 0.45
C GLY A 104 -6.10 11.84 1.28
N GLY A 105 -4.99 12.59 1.15
CA GLY A 105 -4.75 13.86 1.84
C GLY A 105 -3.55 13.82 2.81
N ALA A 106 -2.93 14.99 3.00
CA ALA A 106 -1.72 15.14 3.83
C ALA A 106 -2.01 15.32 5.33
N ALA A 107 -3.24 15.66 5.70
CA ALA A 107 -3.61 15.82 7.11
C ALA A 107 -3.75 14.45 7.80
N LEU A 108 -3.27 14.33 9.04
CA LEU A 108 -3.40 13.13 9.84
C LEU A 108 -4.26 13.38 11.09
N PRO A 109 -5.59 13.20 11.00
CA PRO A 109 -6.51 13.41 12.12
C PRO A 109 -6.51 12.22 13.11
N ALA A 110 -5.33 11.85 13.60
CA ALA A 110 -5.14 10.71 14.51
C ALA A 110 -5.14 11.12 15.99
N THR A 111 -5.11 10.12 16.87
CA THR A 111 -4.90 10.31 18.32
C THR A 111 -3.62 9.61 18.76
N VAL A 112 -3.06 10.01 19.91
CA VAL A 112 -1.86 9.36 20.48
C VAL A 112 -2.14 7.99 21.10
N VAL A 113 -3.42 7.62 21.27
CA VAL A 113 -3.84 6.44 22.05
C VAL A 113 -3.30 5.11 21.51
N PRO A 114 -3.29 4.82 20.19
CA PRO A 114 -2.72 3.56 19.68
C PRO A 114 -1.22 3.41 19.96
N PHE A 115 -0.48 4.51 19.96
CA PHE A 115 0.94 4.53 20.27
C PHE A 115 1.18 4.21 21.75
N LEU A 116 0.42 4.86 22.64
CA LEU A 116 0.60 4.72 24.08
C LEU A 116 0.10 3.37 24.63
N LEU A 117 -1.06 2.89 24.16
CA LEU A 117 -1.72 1.72 24.73
C LEU A 117 -1.43 0.42 23.98
N ARG A 118 -1.03 0.50 22.71
CA ARG A 118 -0.70 -0.66 21.89
C ARG A 118 0.73 -0.65 21.36
N GLY A 119 1.54 0.37 21.65
CA GLY A 119 2.92 0.43 21.16
C GLY A 119 3.02 0.44 19.64
N VAL A 120 2.01 0.98 18.95
CA VAL A 120 1.98 1.06 17.49
C VAL A 120 3.05 2.02 16.99
N ASN A 121 3.72 1.68 15.88
CA ASN A 121 4.69 2.57 15.23
C ASN A 121 4.14 3.14 13.93
N LEU A 122 4.45 4.42 13.66
CA LEU A 122 4.23 5.04 12.36
C LEU A 122 5.60 5.40 11.76
N LEU A 123 5.96 4.74 10.66
CA LEU A 123 7.28 4.80 10.04
C LEU A 123 7.18 5.56 8.70
N GLY A 124 7.76 6.75 8.63
CA GLY A 124 7.80 7.53 7.40
C GLY A 124 8.77 6.94 6.38
N ILE A 125 8.32 6.71 5.15
CA ILE A 125 9.14 6.16 4.06
C ILE A 125 9.43 7.24 3.04
N ASP A 126 10.66 7.75 3.05
CA ASP A 126 11.19 8.60 1.98
C ASP A 126 12.03 7.77 1.01
N SER A 127 11.71 7.82 -0.28
CA SER A 127 12.50 7.18 -1.34
C SER A 127 13.51 8.12 -1.98
N VAL A 128 13.35 9.44 -1.80
CA VAL A 128 14.09 10.47 -2.53
C VAL A 128 15.51 10.60 -2.01
N MET A 129 15.73 10.56 -0.70
CA MET A 129 17.05 10.76 -0.09
C MET A 129 17.71 9.47 0.40
N GLN A 130 17.21 8.30 -0.02
CA GLN A 130 17.78 7.01 0.38
C GLN A 130 19.29 6.93 0.04
N PRO A 131 20.14 6.54 1.00
CA PRO A 131 21.57 6.32 0.75
C PRO A 131 21.80 5.22 -0.29
N TYR A 132 22.92 5.33 -1.03
CA TYR A 132 23.28 4.39 -2.10
C TYR A 132 23.18 2.93 -1.68
N ASP A 133 23.83 2.56 -0.57
CA ASP A 133 23.86 1.18 -0.11
C ASP A 133 22.46 0.64 0.20
N ASN A 134 21.57 1.50 0.73
CA ASN A 134 20.20 1.09 1.01
C ASN A 134 19.37 0.94 -0.26
N ARG A 135 19.58 1.80 -1.27
CA ARG A 135 18.96 1.63 -2.60
C ARG A 135 19.37 0.32 -3.23
N LYS A 136 20.67 0.01 -3.23
CA LYS A 136 21.20 -1.24 -3.81
C LYS A 136 20.58 -2.46 -3.13
N ARG A 137 20.58 -2.50 -1.79
CA ARG A 137 19.92 -3.57 -1.03
C ARG A 137 18.43 -3.70 -1.37
N ALA A 138 17.71 -2.58 -1.47
CA ALA A 138 16.29 -2.62 -1.83
C ALA A 138 16.06 -3.16 -3.25
N TRP A 139 16.91 -2.80 -4.22
CA TRP A 139 16.84 -3.34 -5.58
C TRP A 139 17.17 -4.84 -5.64
N GLU A 140 18.17 -5.30 -4.89
CA GLU A 140 18.48 -6.74 -4.76
C GLU A 140 17.29 -7.51 -4.17
N ARG A 141 16.62 -6.93 -3.16
CA ARG A 141 15.39 -7.47 -2.58
C ARG A 141 14.26 -7.52 -3.60
N ILE A 142 14.04 -6.46 -4.38
CA ILE A 142 13.00 -6.42 -5.41
C ILE A 142 13.26 -7.52 -6.44
N ALA A 143 14.49 -7.66 -6.95
CA ALA A 143 14.81 -8.68 -7.94
C ALA A 143 14.60 -10.12 -7.43
N ARG A 144 14.75 -10.33 -6.12
CA ARG A 144 14.59 -11.64 -5.48
C ARG A 144 13.15 -11.95 -5.06
N ASP A 145 12.43 -10.94 -4.54
CA ASP A 145 11.17 -11.13 -3.82
C ASP A 145 9.94 -10.64 -4.60
N LEU A 146 10.10 -9.96 -5.75
CA LEU A 146 8.99 -9.61 -6.64
C LEU A 146 8.95 -10.60 -7.82
N PRO A 147 7.94 -11.47 -7.91
CA PRO A 147 7.81 -12.40 -9.04
C PRO A 147 7.58 -11.64 -10.35
N MET A 148 8.32 -12.00 -11.41
CA MET A 148 8.29 -11.28 -12.69
C MET A 148 6.94 -11.44 -13.41
N ASP A 149 6.28 -12.59 -13.31
CA ASP A 149 4.94 -12.81 -13.84
C ASP A 149 3.91 -11.86 -13.20
N LYS A 150 4.06 -11.58 -11.89
CA LYS A 150 3.21 -10.62 -11.18
C LYS A 150 3.54 -9.18 -11.56
N LEU A 151 4.81 -8.87 -11.82
CA LEU A 151 5.21 -7.57 -12.36
C LEU A 151 4.65 -7.33 -13.77
N GLU A 152 4.72 -8.33 -14.64
CA GLU A 152 4.15 -8.25 -15.98
C GLU A 152 2.64 -8.02 -15.94
N ALA A 153 1.93 -8.71 -15.04
CA ALA A 153 0.49 -8.56 -14.87
C ALA A 153 0.04 -7.15 -14.42
N MET A 154 0.94 -6.32 -13.87
CA MET A 154 0.64 -4.93 -13.49
C MET A 154 1.06 -3.90 -14.54
N ILE A 155 1.73 -4.29 -15.63
CA ILE A 155 2.24 -3.35 -16.64
C ILE A 155 1.11 -2.82 -17.52
N GLN A 156 1.11 -1.50 -17.73
CA GLN A 156 0.32 -0.80 -18.74
C GLN A 156 1.28 -0.09 -19.72
N PRO A 157 1.43 -0.58 -20.96
CA PRO A 157 2.30 0.05 -21.94
C PRO A 157 1.80 1.47 -22.29
N ALA A 158 2.74 2.40 -22.49
CA ALA A 158 2.47 3.77 -22.93
C ALA A 158 3.66 4.35 -23.70
N THR A 159 3.44 5.48 -24.34
CA THR A 159 4.45 6.29 -25.05
C THR A 159 4.57 7.68 -24.42
N LEU A 160 5.52 8.49 -24.91
CA LEU A 160 5.65 9.89 -24.47
C LEU A 160 4.40 10.73 -24.77
N SER A 161 3.67 10.41 -25.85
CA SER A 161 2.46 11.14 -26.25
C SER A 161 1.30 10.95 -25.28
N ASP A 162 1.27 9.86 -24.52
CA ASP A 162 0.20 9.52 -23.57
C ASP A 162 0.35 10.24 -22.22
N LEU A 163 1.55 10.77 -21.93
CA LEU A 163 1.91 11.33 -20.62
C LEU A 163 0.98 12.45 -20.12
N PRO A 164 0.51 13.41 -20.93
CA PRO A 164 -0.40 14.45 -20.44
C PRO A 164 -1.69 13.86 -19.87
N GLN A 165 -2.27 12.86 -20.52
CA GLN A 165 -3.51 12.21 -20.06
C GLN A 165 -3.23 11.33 -18.84
N LEU A 166 -2.18 10.50 -18.90
CA LEU A 166 -1.80 9.62 -17.79
C LEU A 166 -1.46 10.39 -16.51
N GLY A 167 -0.85 11.58 -16.64
CA GLY A 167 -0.60 12.49 -15.53
C GLY A 167 -1.90 13.01 -14.88
N ALA A 168 -2.92 13.32 -15.68
CA ALA A 168 -4.23 13.70 -15.14
C ALA A 168 -4.95 12.51 -14.48
N ASP A 169 -4.85 11.32 -15.08
CA ASP A 169 -5.53 10.11 -14.61
C ASP A 169 -4.93 9.59 -13.30
N ILE A 170 -3.60 9.63 -13.14
CA ILE A 170 -2.95 9.15 -11.92
C ILE A 170 -3.32 10.03 -10.71
N LEU A 171 -3.44 11.35 -10.89
CA LEU A 171 -3.87 12.28 -9.83
C LEU A 171 -5.32 12.04 -9.40
N LYS A 172 -6.17 11.53 -10.29
CA LYS A 172 -7.54 11.12 -9.99
C LYS A 172 -7.65 9.67 -9.47
N GLY A 173 -6.53 8.96 -9.33
CA GLY A 173 -6.51 7.56 -8.93
C GLY A 173 -7.09 6.60 -9.97
N GLN A 174 -7.13 7.01 -11.24
CA GLN A 174 -7.72 6.23 -12.35
C GLN A 174 -6.72 5.25 -12.98
N VAL A 175 -5.42 5.44 -12.77
CA VAL A 175 -4.40 4.47 -13.18
C VAL A 175 -4.45 3.21 -12.31
N LYS A 176 -4.27 2.04 -12.93
CA LYS A 176 -4.19 0.73 -12.28
C LYS A 176 -2.78 0.17 -12.51
N GLY A 177 -2.18 -0.44 -11.48
CA GLY A 177 -0.85 -1.05 -11.61
C GLY A 177 0.25 -0.04 -11.94
N ARG A 178 1.05 -0.33 -12.97
CA ARG A 178 2.29 0.37 -13.32
C ARG A 178 2.35 0.69 -14.81
N VAL A 179 2.38 1.97 -15.14
CA VAL A 179 2.65 2.41 -16.51
C VAL A 179 4.13 2.17 -16.84
N LEU A 180 4.39 1.54 -17.98
CA LEU A 180 5.71 1.39 -18.58
C LEU A 180 5.77 2.23 -19.85
N VAL A 181 6.57 3.30 -19.83
CA VAL A 181 6.70 4.23 -20.94
C VAL A 181 7.87 3.81 -21.82
N ASP A 182 7.61 3.45 -23.07
CA ASP A 182 8.65 3.34 -24.07
C ASP A 182 8.97 4.75 -24.59
N VAL A 183 10.22 5.17 -24.38
CA VAL A 183 10.71 6.50 -24.78
C VAL A 183 11.21 6.54 -26.23
N ASN A 184 11.27 5.39 -26.90
CA ASN A 184 11.69 5.27 -28.29
C ASN A 184 10.55 4.83 -29.22
N GLY A 185 9.35 4.57 -28.67
CA GLY A 185 8.14 4.17 -29.39
C GLY A 185 7.36 5.33 -29.99
#